data_AF-A0A914YXU2-F1
#
_entry.id   AF-A0A914YXU2-F1
#
_cell.length_a   1.000
_cell.length_b   1.000
_cell.length_c   1.000
_cell.angle_alpha   90.00
_cell.angle_beta   90.00
_cell.angle_gamma   90.00
#
_symmetry.space_group_name_H-M   'P 1'
#
loop_
_entity.id
_entity.type
_entity.pdbx_description
1 polymer ?
#
loop_
_entity_poly.entity_id
_entity_poly.type
_entity_poly.pdbx_seq_one_letter_code
_entity_poly.pdbx_strand_id
1 'polypeptide(L)'
;MAVPGPTSFENLRTVDGTLYESNREACVALGLVLNDKLYEDTLLEALNHTNPNQFRYLFARLLAHCDLGSPLELFDRFVDHLTSDLLKNGKKKKQKRLHGEKLLKV
;
A
#
# COMPACT_ATOMS: atom_id res chain seq x y z
N MET A 1 7.22 -39.33 -5.29
CA MET A 1 6.55 -39.39 -3.98
C MET A 1 5.46 -38.34 -3.99
N ALA A 2 4.19 -38.73 -3.79
CA ALA A 2 3.10 -37.77 -3.62
C ALA A 2 3.07 -37.34 -2.15
N VAL A 3 3.10 -36.03 -1.89
CA VAL A 3 2.82 -35.50 -0.54
C VAL A 3 1.31 -35.66 -0.34
N PRO A 4 0.85 -36.38 0.70
CA PRO A 4 -0.58 -36.48 1.00
C PRO A 4 -1.16 -35.08 1.17
N GLY A 5 -2.28 -34.80 0.49
CA GLY A 5 -2.98 -33.54 0.67
C GLY A 5 -3.52 -33.40 2.09
N PRO A 6 -3.70 -32.16 2.58
CA PRO A 6 -4.27 -31.93 3.90
C PRO A 6 -5.72 -32.44 3.96
N THR A 7 -6.08 -33.09 5.08
CA THR A 7 -7.40 -33.73 5.28
C THR A 7 -8.38 -32.88 6.10
N SER A 8 -7.95 -31.72 6.59
CA SER A 8 -8.76 -30.79 7.37
C SER A 8 -8.24 -29.35 7.24
N PHE A 9 -9.06 -28.37 7.61
CA PHE A 9 -8.63 -26.96 7.70
C PHE A 9 -7.51 -26.73 8.73
N GLU A 10 -7.43 -27.58 9.75
CA GLU A 10 -6.35 -27.53 10.73
C GLU A 10 -5.03 -28.05 10.14
N ASN A 11 -5.09 -29.14 9.35
CA ASN A 11 -3.94 -29.61 8.58
C ASN A 11 -3.49 -28.57 7.54
N LEU A 12 -4.44 -27.87 6.88
CA LEU A 12 -4.13 -26.78 5.95
C LEU A 12 -3.38 -25.61 6.63
N ARG A 13 -3.66 -25.35 7.90
CA ARG A 13 -3.03 -24.29 8.69
C ARG A 13 -1.81 -24.75 9.46
N THR A 14 -1.42 -26.02 9.36
CA THR A 14 -0.24 -26.55 10.04
C THR A 14 0.95 -26.53 9.09
N VAL A 15 1.95 -25.70 9.38
CA VAL A 15 3.20 -25.61 8.60
C VAL A 15 4.35 -25.98 9.51
N ASP A 16 5.14 -26.99 9.12
CA ASP A 16 6.27 -27.52 9.89
C ASP A 16 5.92 -27.83 11.37
N GLY A 17 4.73 -28.36 11.60
CA GLY A 17 4.22 -28.72 12.94
C GLY A 17 3.67 -27.55 13.75
N THR A 18 3.64 -26.33 13.21
CA THR A 18 3.05 -25.15 13.84
C THR A 18 1.68 -24.86 13.25
N LEU A 19 0.65 -24.82 14.11
CA LEU A 19 -0.70 -24.43 13.71
C LEU A 19 -0.83 -22.89 13.72
N TYR A 20 -1.22 -22.32 12.59
CA TYR A 20 -1.45 -20.88 12.44
C TYR A 20 -2.92 -20.51 12.63
N GLU A 21 -3.18 -19.26 13.04
CA GLU A 21 -4.55 -18.81 13.34
C GLU A 21 -5.38 -18.66 12.07
N SER A 22 -4.76 -18.29 10.95
CA SER A 22 -5.43 -18.17 9.66
C SER A 22 -4.78 -18.96 8.55
N ASN A 23 -5.58 -19.32 7.53
CA ASN A 23 -5.05 -19.92 6.29
C ASN A 23 -4.02 -19.01 5.62
N ARG A 24 -4.18 -17.68 5.74
CA ARG A 24 -3.26 -16.71 5.16
C ARG A 24 -1.88 -16.77 5.82
N GLU A 25 -1.83 -16.81 7.14
CA GLU A 25 -0.56 -16.93 7.87
C GLU A 25 0.17 -18.22 7.55
N ALA A 26 -0.54 -19.34 7.45
CA ALA A 26 0.05 -20.59 6.99
C ALA A 26 0.61 -20.47 5.56
N CYS A 27 -0.13 -19.85 4.64
CA CYS A 27 0.37 -19.58 3.29
C CYS A 27 1.60 -18.63 3.28
N VAL A 28 1.65 -17.65 4.17
CA VAL A 28 2.82 -16.76 4.34
C VAL A 28 4.02 -17.55 4.87
N ALA A 29 3.81 -18.42 5.86
CA ALA A 29 4.86 -19.29 6.41
C ALA A 29 5.40 -20.29 5.36
N LEU A 30 4.53 -20.80 4.48
CA LEU A 30 4.92 -21.65 3.35
C LEU A 30 5.56 -20.87 2.19
N GLY A 31 5.59 -19.54 2.23
CA GLY A 31 6.07 -18.70 1.14
C GLY A 31 5.18 -18.75 -0.12
N LEU A 32 3.94 -19.21 0.01
CA LEU A 32 2.96 -19.30 -1.09
C LEU A 32 2.31 -17.95 -1.40
N VAL A 33 2.28 -17.05 -0.42
CA VAL A 33 1.76 -15.70 -0.55
C VAL A 33 2.89 -14.71 -0.32
N LEU A 34 2.99 -13.73 -1.21
CA LEU A 34 3.91 -12.62 -1.07
C LEU A 34 3.60 -11.86 0.23
N ASN A 35 4.59 -11.80 1.13
CA ASN A 35 4.51 -10.92 2.28
C ASN A 35 4.46 -9.47 1.77
N ASP A 36 3.63 -8.63 2.40
CA ASP A 36 3.43 -7.23 2.03
C ASP A 36 4.73 -6.41 2.04
N LYS A 37 5.77 -6.96 2.67
CA LYS A 37 7.15 -6.48 2.61
C LYS A 37 7.63 -6.13 1.20
N LEU A 38 7.34 -6.94 0.17
CA LEU A 38 7.77 -6.59 -1.20
C LEU A 38 7.15 -5.25 -1.66
N TYR A 39 5.87 -5.06 -1.38
CA TYR A 39 5.14 -3.86 -1.76
C TYR A 39 5.58 -2.66 -0.94
N GLU A 40 5.85 -2.86 0.34
CA GLU A 40 6.45 -1.85 1.21
C GLU A 40 7.83 -1.40 0.70
N ASP A 41 8.73 -2.33 0.41
CA ASP A 41 10.07 -2.03 -0.12
C ASP A 41 9.98 -1.29 -1.45
N THR A 42 9.05 -1.71 -2.33
CA THR A 42 8.78 -1.04 -3.61
C THR A 42 8.31 0.40 -3.41
N LEU A 43 7.39 0.64 -2.46
CA LEU A 43 6.89 1.99 -2.17
C LEU A 43 7.95 2.85 -1.48
N LEU A 44 8.79 2.28 -0.62
CA LEU A 44 9.93 2.99 -0.01
C LEU A 44 10.92 3.48 -1.06
N GLU A 45 11.25 2.64 -2.05
CA GLU A 45 12.09 3.05 -3.17
C GLU A 45 11.43 4.19 -3.97
N ALA A 46 10.13 4.04 -4.28
CA ALA A 46 9.38 5.02 -5.06
C ALA A 46 9.32 6.43 -4.43
N LEU A 47 9.47 6.56 -3.10
CA LEU A 47 9.50 7.86 -2.41
C LEU A 47 10.58 8.81 -2.94
N ASN A 48 11.70 8.27 -3.41
CA ASN A 48 12.82 9.07 -3.91
C ASN A 48 12.78 9.31 -5.42
N HIS A 49 11.95 8.56 -6.15
CA HIS A 49 11.95 8.51 -7.61
C HIS A 49 10.69 9.06 -8.26
N THR A 50 9.63 9.31 -7.48
CA THR A 50 8.34 9.70 -8.00
C THR A 50 7.82 10.97 -7.36
N ASN A 51 6.96 11.69 -8.08
CA ASN A 51 6.16 12.76 -7.49
C ASN A 51 4.84 12.19 -6.89
N PRO A 52 4.12 12.96 -6.04
CA PRO A 52 2.91 12.45 -5.38
C PRO A 52 1.82 11.92 -6.32
N ASN A 53 1.71 12.44 -7.55
CA ASN A 53 0.76 11.94 -8.54
C ASN A 53 1.18 10.56 -9.06
N GLN A 54 2.44 10.41 -9.45
CA GLN A 54 3.02 9.13 -9.86
C GLN A 54 2.97 8.09 -8.74
N PHE A 55 3.25 8.52 -7.50
CA PHE A 55 3.18 7.67 -6.31
C PHE A 55 1.75 7.15 -6.07
N ARG A 56 0.73 8.02 -6.20
CA ARG A 56 -0.69 7.61 -6.13
C ARG A 56 -1.05 6.59 -7.22
N TYR A 57 -0.55 6.77 -8.43
CA TYR A 57 -0.81 5.83 -9.52
C TYR A 57 -0.17 4.46 -9.24
N LEU A 58 1.07 4.42 -8.74
CA LEU A 58 1.71 3.18 -8.30
C LEU A 58 0.90 2.50 -7.20
N PHE A 59 0.49 3.24 -6.17
CA PHE A 59 -0.31 2.72 -5.07
C PHE A 59 -1.66 2.15 -5.56
N ALA A 60 -2.36 2.85 -6.45
CA ALA A 60 -3.60 2.36 -7.05
C ALA A 60 -3.38 1.09 -7.88
N ARG A 61 -2.24 0.97 -8.56
CA ARG A 61 -1.88 -0.22 -9.35
C ARG A 61 -1.62 -1.44 -8.46
N LEU A 62 -0.98 -1.24 -7.30
CA LEU A 62 -0.82 -2.28 -6.29
C LEU A 62 -2.20 -2.75 -5.77
N LEU A 63 -3.09 -1.81 -5.42
CA LEU A 63 -4.45 -2.15 -4.97
C LEU A 63 -5.27 -2.92 -6.02
N ALA A 64 -5.09 -2.61 -7.31
CA ALA A 64 -5.90 -3.19 -8.38
C ALA A 64 -5.41 -4.57 -8.85
N HIS A 65 -4.14 -4.88 -8.67
CA HIS A 65 -3.51 -6.04 -9.33
C HIS A 65 -2.68 -6.92 -8.39
N CYS A 66 -2.51 -6.54 -7.13
CA CYS A 66 -1.73 -7.31 -6.17
C CYS A 66 -2.61 -7.76 -5.00
N ASP A 67 -2.31 -8.96 -4.48
CA ASP A 67 -2.89 -9.47 -3.24
C ASP A 67 -2.17 -8.85 -2.04
N LEU A 68 -2.54 -7.61 -1.72
CA LEU A 68 -2.10 -6.93 -0.51
C LEU A 68 -2.81 -7.56 0.71
N GLY A 69 -2.04 -8.03 1.68
CA GLY A 69 -2.55 -8.53 2.96
C GLY A 69 -3.15 -7.46 3.83
N SER A 70 -2.41 -6.37 3.99
CA SER A 70 -2.76 -5.23 4.82
C SER A 70 -2.75 -3.92 4.02
N PRO A 71 -3.67 -3.71 3.06
CA PRO A 71 -3.71 -2.49 2.25
C PRO A 71 -3.88 -1.21 3.09
N LEU A 72 -4.61 -1.29 4.22
CA LEU A 72 -4.86 -0.16 5.09
C LEU A 72 -3.60 0.27 5.86
N GLU A 73 -2.83 -0.69 6.40
CA GLU A 73 -1.57 -0.41 7.08
C GLU A 73 -0.55 0.23 6.12
N LEU A 74 -0.51 -0.27 4.88
CA LEU A 74 0.26 0.32 3.79
C LEU A 74 -0.20 1.75 3.48
N PHE A 75 -1.51 2.00 3.38
CA PHE A 75 -2.04 3.33 3.14
C PHE A 75 -1.65 4.31 4.26
N ASP A 76 -1.90 3.95 5.52
CA ASP A 76 -1.63 4.79 6.68
C ASP A 76 -0.16 5.18 6.78
N ARG A 77 0.74 4.27 6.38
CA ARG A 77 2.18 4.54 6.34
C ARG A 77 2.60 5.56 5.28
N PHE A 78 1.95 5.58 4.13
CA PHE A 78 2.36 6.41 2.98
C PHE A 78 1.42 7.60 2.69
N VAL A 79 0.38 7.80 3.51
CA VAL A 79 -0.66 8.84 3.32
C VAL A 79 -0.09 10.26 3.21
N ASP A 80 0.97 10.56 3.95
CA ASP A 80 1.62 11.88 3.91
C ASP A 80 2.22 12.17 2.53
N HIS A 81 2.90 11.19 1.94
CA HIS A 81 3.47 11.36 0.61
C HIS A 81 2.37 11.41 -0.46
N LEU A 82 1.37 10.53 -0.34
CA LEU A 82 0.18 10.46 -1.19
C LEU A 82 -0.60 11.79 -1.24
N THR A 83 -0.55 12.60 -0.19
CA THR A 83 -1.34 13.85 -0.06
C THR A 83 -0.51 15.13 -0.10
N SER A 84 0.82 15.02 -0.15
CA SER A 84 1.74 16.15 0.05
C SER A 84 1.56 17.31 -0.94
N ASP A 85 1.13 17.06 -2.18
CA ASP A 85 0.81 18.07 -3.20
C ASP A 85 -0.59 18.67 -3.03
N LEU A 86 -1.56 17.91 -2.52
CA LEU A 86 -2.92 18.37 -2.26
C LEU A 86 -2.93 19.44 -1.16
N LEU A 87 -2.12 19.23 -0.11
CA LEU A 87 -1.95 20.18 0.99
C LEU A 87 -1.24 21.48 0.54
N LYS A 88 -0.27 21.37 -0.38
CA LYS A 88 0.47 22.52 -0.93
C LYS A 88 -0.37 23.34 -1.92
N ASN A 89 -1.23 22.69 -2.69
CA ASN A 89 -2.08 23.34 -3.70
C ASN A 89 -3.17 24.22 -3.09
N GLY A 90 -3.65 23.92 -1.87
CA GLY A 90 -4.57 24.80 -1.13
C GLY A 90 -3.97 26.17 -0.81
N LYS A 91 -2.66 26.23 -0.50
CA LYS A 91 -1.94 27.47 -0.17
C LYS A 91 -1.68 28.33 -1.43
N LYS A 92 -1.27 27.70 -2.53
CA LYS A 92 -1.02 28.39 -3.82
C LYS A 92 -2.29 28.97 -4.44
N LYS A 93 -3.43 28.27 -4.34
CA LYS A 93 -4.73 28.78 -4.82
C LYS A 93 -5.22 29.97 -4.00
N LYS A 94 -5.10 29.95 -2.66
CA LYS A 94 -5.42 31.12 -1.81
C LYS A 94 -4.58 32.34 -2.17
N GLN A 95 -3.28 32.17 -2.40
CA GLN A 95 -2.37 33.29 -2.70
C GLN A 95 -2.61 33.90 -4.09
N LYS A 96 -2.90 33.07 -5.12
CA LYS A 96 -3.31 33.55 -6.45
C LYS A 96 -4.65 34.28 -6.42
N ARG A 97 -5.63 33.79 -5.65
CA ARG A 97 -6.92 34.48 -5.46
C ARG A 97 -6.76 35.82 -4.75
N LEU A 98 -5.98 35.88 -3.68
CA LEU A 98 -5.74 37.10 -2.92
C LEU A 98 -4.97 38.16 -3.75
N HIS A 99 -4.06 37.71 -4.63
CA HIS A 99 -3.37 38.59 -5.57
C HIS A 99 -4.29 39.08 -6.70
N GLY A 100 -5.13 38.21 -7.27
CA GLY A 100 -6.12 38.58 -8.29
C GLY A 100 -7.21 39.52 -7.76
N GLU A 101 -7.69 39.30 -6.54
CA GLU A 101 -8.68 40.17 -5.87
C GLU A 101 -8.10 41.55 -5.51
N LYS A 102 -6.77 41.67 -5.30
CA LYS A 102 -6.08 42.97 -5.13
C LYS A 102 -5.96 43.75 -6.45
N LEU A 103 -5.86 43.08 -7.59
CA LEU A 103 -5.75 43.71 -8.91
C LEU A 103 -7.10 44.23 -9.45
N LEU A 104 -8.22 43.72 -8.93
CA LEU A 104 -9.60 44.11 -9.31
C LEU A 104 -10.16 45.29 -8.49
N LYS A 105 -9.37 45.89 -7.58
CA LYS A 105 -9.75 47.07 -6.77
C LYS A 105 -9.01 48.34 -7.20
N VAL A 106 -8.95 48.61 -8.51
CA VAL A 106 -8.51 49.91 -9.06
C VAL A 106 -9.73 50.63 -9.59
#